data_AF-A0A6F9DAJ4-F1
#
_entry.id   AF-A0A6F9DAJ4-F1
#
_cell.length_a   1.000
_cell.length_b   1.000
_cell.length_c   1.000
_cell.angle_alpha   90.00
_cell.angle_beta   90.00
_cell.angle_gamma   90.00
#
_symmetry.space_group_name_H-M   'P 1'
#
loop_
_entity.id
_entity.type
_entity.pdbx_description
1 polymer ?
#
loop_
_entity_poly.entity_id
_entity_poly.type
_entity_poly.pdbx_seq_one_letter_code
_entity_poly.pdbx_strand_id
1 'polypeptide(L)'
;MAYRKKYYDFGCTAKICSFRDEEEYQIESLRLVVEGRDRFQVMEKRNQLNGNVLAKVKLISDVNLPEVTNSIETCHRCKAQLIGGTPEGLILHHKFKRHNKVLRRTSMSTAWPAWVHRMYDVNFLKLAIFTELREWNQELKESQCSNEATEFSFWVITMLPIRDQTRLEMLRLESAVQRLRMILNILRKRTAITCSGCSALVANRKDVFSMSKSGTMAAYVNPGGVVHETLTLYKVKGLTYVGRSTTEHSWFPGYAWTICQCAECHQHMGWKFKATKDDLTPKLFWGLTRSSLMPSEPDAHEGGDNDIESHFHRPSL
;
A
#
# COMPACT_ATOMS: atom_id res chain seq x y z
N MET A 1 24.86 16.09 23.37
CA MET A 1 24.12 16.47 22.15
C MET A 1 23.84 15.21 21.34
N ALA A 2 22.66 14.62 21.51
CA ALA A 2 22.28 13.39 20.80
C ALA A 2 22.10 13.70 19.31
N TYR A 3 22.92 13.05 18.48
CA TYR A 3 22.85 13.10 17.03
C TYR A 3 21.48 12.55 16.59
N ARG A 4 20.51 13.43 16.35
CA ARG A 4 19.23 13.07 15.70
C ARG A 4 19.60 12.49 14.33
N LYS A 5 19.65 11.15 14.22
CA LYS A 5 19.68 10.43 12.94
C LYS A 5 18.46 10.91 12.14
N LYS A 6 18.68 11.85 11.22
CA LYS A 6 17.64 12.33 10.30
C LYS A 6 17.23 11.12 9.45
N TYR A 7 15.97 10.74 9.53
CA TYR A 7 15.36 9.66 8.75
C TYR A 7 15.31 9.98 7.24
N TYR A 8 16.42 10.11 6.50
CA TYR A 8 16.39 10.23 5.03
C TYR A 8 17.65 9.70 4.33
N ASP A 9 17.97 8.44 4.58
CA ASP A 9 19.04 7.71 3.87
C ASP A 9 18.51 6.85 2.72
N PHE A 10 17.19 6.79 2.48
CA PHE A 10 16.61 5.97 1.41
C PHE A 10 15.64 6.79 0.54
N GLY A 11 15.53 6.42 -0.73
CA GLY A 11 14.63 7.05 -1.68
C GLY A 11 14.33 6.18 -2.89
N CYS A 12 13.62 6.75 -3.86
CA CYS A 12 13.32 6.14 -5.15
C CYS A 12 13.65 7.12 -6.26
N THR A 13 14.27 6.66 -7.34
CA THR A 13 14.44 7.47 -8.55
C THR A 13 13.07 7.70 -9.20
N ALA A 14 12.88 8.87 -9.81
CA ALA A 14 11.66 9.21 -10.52
C ALA A 14 12.00 9.50 -11.99
N LYS A 15 11.45 8.70 -12.89
CA LYS A 15 11.57 8.91 -14.34
C LYS A 15 10.46 9.85 -14.81
N ILE A 16 10.81 10.89 -15.55
CA ILE A 16 9.81 11.76 -16.19
C ILE A 16 9.17 10.98 -17.34
N CYS A 17 7.85 10.85 -17.29
CA CYS A 17 7.03 10.14 -18.27
C CYS A 17 6.38 11.11 -19.25
N SER A 18 5.97 12.29 -18.78
CA SER A 18 5.55 13.40 -19.61
C SER A 18 5.83 14.72 -18.91
N PHE A 19 5.95 15.78 -19.69
CA PHE A 19 6.09 17.13 -19.19
C PHE A 19 5.31 18.11 -20.07
N ARG A 20 4.96 19.26 -19.51
CA ARG A 20 4.33 20.37 -20.20
C ARG A 20 4.73 21.67 -19.53
N ASP A 21 5.15 22.63 -20.33
CA ASP A 21 5.32 24.02 -19.91
C ASP A 21 3.96 24.73 -20.00
N GLU A 22 3.59 25.44 -18.95
CA GLU A 22 2.37 26.23 -18.88
C GLU A 22 2.74 27.66 -18.47
N GLU A 23 2.27 28.62 -19.26
CA GLU A 23 2.38 30.03 -18.95
C GLU A 23 0.98 30.56 -18.66
N GLU A 24 0.72 30.86 -17.39
CA GLU A 24 -0.57 31.40 -16.96
C GLU A 24 -0.32 32.66 -16.15
N TYR A 25 -0.97 33.77 -16.52
CA TYR A 25 -0.78 35.07 -15.86
C TYR A 25 0.69 35.52 -15.75
N GLN A 26 1.53 35.26 -16.78
CA GLN A 26 2.98 35.56 -16.80
C GLN A 26 3.80 34.78 -15.76
N ILE A 27 3.25 33.71 -15.21
CA ILE A 27 3.97 32.75 -14.38
C ILE A 27 4.26 31.52 -15.23
N GLU A 28 5.54 31.28 -15.49
CA GLU A 28 6.00 30.04 -16.08
C GLU A 28 5.93 28.92 -15.03
N SER A 29 5.27 27.83 -15.39
CA SER A 29 5.16 26.64 -14.55
C SER A 29 5.43 25.39 -15.36
N LEU A 30 6.04 24.40 -14.72
CA LEU A 30 6.37 23.11 -15.33
C LEU A 30 5.51 22.03 -14.69
N ARG A 31 4.67 21.37 -15.49
CA ARG A 31 3.96 20.16 -15.07
C ARG A 31 4.71 18.92 -15.47
N LEU A 32 4.96 18.05 -14.50
CA LEU A 32 5.62 16.77 -14.69
C LEU A 32 4.70 15.62 -14.28
N VAL A 33 4.67 14.58 -15.10
CA VAL A 33 4.20 13.25 -14.69
C VAL A 33 5.42 12.36 -14.56
N VAL A 34 5.61 11.78 -13.38
CA VAL A 34 6.77 10.95 -13.07
C VAL A 34 6.35 9.57 -12.58
N GLU A 35 7.23 8.59 -12.78
CA GLU A 35 7.07 7.22 -12.32
C GLU A 35 8.28 6.82 -11.47
N GLY A 36 8.02 6.27 -10.27
CA GLY A 36 9.08 5.73 -9.42
C GLY A 36 9.71 4.49 -10.04
N ARG A 37 11.05 4.38 -10.00
CA ARG A 37 11.80 3.26 -10.62
C ARG A 37 12.63 2.50 -9.61
N ASP A 38 13.82 3.01 -9.29
CA ASP A 38 14.84 2.27 -8.55
C ASP A 38 14.95 2.78 -7.12
N ARG A 39 14.97 1.86 -6.17
CA ARG A 39 15.26 2.20 -4.78
C ARG A 39 16.74 2.51 -4.63
N PHE A 40 17.05 3.45 -3.76
CA PHE A 40 18.44 3.78 -3.46
C PHE A 40 18.66 4.14 -2.01
N GLN A 41 19.91 3.96 -1.56
CA GLN A 41 20.45 4.54 -0.34
C GLN A 41 21.27 5.78 -0.69
N VAL A 42 21.10 6.88 0.04
CA VAL A 42 21.94 8.06 -0.07
C VAL A 42 23.26 7.79 0.64
N MET A 43 24.36 8.00 -0.09
CA MET A 43 25.74 7.85 0.42
C MET A 43 26.33 9.21 0.80
N GLU A 44 26.04 10.25 0.00
CA GLU A 44 26.57 11.60 0.18
C GLU A 44 25.58 12.62 -0.39
N LYS A 45 25.49 13.82 0.19
CA LYS A 45 24.72 14.95 -0.33
C LYS A 45 25.61 16.16 -0.50
N ARG A 46 25.46 16.89 -1.60
CA ARG A 46 26.17 18.13 -1.92
C ARG A 46 25.18 19.19 -2.37
N ASN A 47 25.15 20.31 -1.68
CA ASN A 47 24.33 21.45 -2.08
C ASN A 47 25.07 22.25 -3.15
N GLN A 48 24.36 22.58 -4.23
CA GLN A 48 24.85 23.45 -5.29
C GLN A 48 24.49 24.91 -4.99
N LEU A 49 25.21 25.84 -5.62
CA LEU A 49 25.01 27.28 -5.44
C LEU A 49 23.62 27.77 -5.87
N ASN A 50 22.98 27.06 -6.80
CA ASN A 50 21.62 27.34 -7.26
C ASN A 50 20.52 26.78 -6.32
N GLY A 51 20.89 26.26 -5.15
CA GLY A 51 19.95 25.68 -4.18
C GLY A 51 19.58 24.21 -4.44
N ASN A 52 19.96 23.63 -5.57
CA ASN A 52 19.72 22.23 -5.85
C ASN A 52 20.62 21.32 -5.00
N VAL A 53 20.12 20.13 -4.66
CA VAL A 53 20.88 19.13 -3.90
C VAL A 53 21.23 17.97 -4.81
N LEU A 54 22.53 17.73 -5.00
CA LEU A 54 23.05 16.52 -5.64
C LEU A 54 23.28 15.44 -4.58
N ALA A 55 22.97 14.19 -4.93
CA ALA A 55 23.18 13.05 -4.06
C ALA A 55 23.98 11.96 -4.77
N LYS A 56 25.03 11.45 -4.13
CA LYS A 56 25.64 10.18 -4.50
C LYS A 56 24.81 9.08 -3.87
N VAL A 57 24.32 8.15 -4.68
CA VAL A 57 23.40 7.10 -4.22
C VAL A 57 23.90 5.70 -4.59
N LYS A 58 23.53 4.71 -3.79
CA LYS A 58 23.71 3.28 -4.07
C LYS A 58 22.35 2.67 -4.39
N LEU A 59 22.19 2.11 -5.58
CA LEU A 59 20.95 1.42 -5.95
C LEU A 59 20.76 0.16 -5.10
N ILE A 60 19.50 -0.14 -4.76
CA ILE A 60 19.11 -1.30 -3.95
C ILE A 60 18.09 -2.11 -4.75
N SER A 61 18.38 -3.39 -4.93
CA SER A 61 17.47 -4.38 -5.48
C SER A 61 17.00 -5.34 -4.40
N ASP A 62 15.96 -6.13 -4.68
CA ASP A 62 15.57 -7.22 -3.78
C ASP A 62 16.56 -8.39 -3.94
N VAL A 63 16.96 -8.97 -2.82
CA VAL A 63 17.76 -10.20 -2.76
C VAL A 63 16.87 -11.37 -3.14
N ASN A 64 17.21 -12.04 -4.24
CA ASN A 64 16.56 -13.28 -4.65
C ASN A 64 16.98 -14.42 -3.71
N LEU A 65 16.14 -14.67 -2.70
CA LEU A 65 16.30 -15.81 -1.81
C LEU A 65 15.75 -17.07 -2.49
N PRO A 66 16.47 -18.19 -2.45
CA PRO A 66 15.94 -19.45 -2.97
C PRO A 66 14.69 -19.84 -2.20
N GLU A 67 13.72 -20.44 -2.89
CA GLU A 67 12.56 -21.02 -2.22
C GLU A 67 13.00 -22.06 -1.21
N VAL A 68 12.37 -22.08 -0.04
CA VAL A 68 12.70 -23.02 1.04
C VAL A 68 12.62 -24.47 0.57
N THR A 69 11.67 -24.77 -0.33
CA THR A 69 11.47 -26.08 -0.96
C THR A 69 12.64 -26.51 -1.84
N ASN A 70 13.40 -25.57 -2.41
CA ASN A 70 14.55 -25.83 -3.27
C ASN A 70 15.85 -26.01 -2.47
N SER A 71 15.92 -25.46 -1.26
CA SER A 71 17.06 -25.57 -0.36
C SER A 71 17.05 -26.83 0.50
N ILE A 72 15.93 -27.54 0.60
CA ILE A 72 15.83 -28.80 1.34
C ILE A 72 16.19 -29.96 0.40
N GLU A 73 17.27 -30.66 0.70
CA GLU A 73 17.63 -31.88 -0.04
C GLU A 73 16.52 -32.91 0.12
N THR A 74 15.87 -33.22 -1.01
CA THR A 74 14.87 -34.28 -1.10
C THR A 74 15.36 -35.37 -2.02
N CYS A 75 14.86 -36.60 -1.79
CA CYS A 75 15.09 -37.73 -2.69
C CYS A 75 14.77 -37.37 -4.16
N HIS A 76 15.54 -37.89 -5.12
CA HIS A 76 15.38 -37.64 -6.56
C HIS A 76 13.93 -37.78 -7.07
N ARG A 77 13.15 -38.70 -6.50
CA ARG A 77 11.72 -38.91 -6.84
C ARG A 77 10.83 -37.74 -6.41
N CYS A 78 11.15 -37.10 -5.28
CA CYS A 78 10.47 -35.89 -4.82
C CYS A 78 10.85 -34.70 -5.70
N LYS A 79 12.14 -34.53 -6.06
CA LYS A 79 12.61 -33.50 -7.00
C LYS A 79 11.90 -33.56 -8.36
N ALA A 80 11.68 -34.75 -8.93
CA ALA A 80 10.95 -34.89 -10.19
C ALA A 80 9.49 -34.37 -10.16
N GLN A 81 8.84 -34.35 -8.99
CA GLN A 81 7.50 -33.77 -8.81
C GLN A 81 7.51 -32.25 -8.58
N LEU A 82 8.69 -31.67 -8.27
CA LEU A 82 8.91 -30.24 -8.04
C LEU A 82 9.22 -29.48 -9.34
N ILE A 83 9.84 -30.15 -10.32
CA ILE A 83 10.40 -29.54 -11.54
C ILE A 83 9.31 -29.21 -12.59
N GLY A 84 8.06 -29.63 -12.39
CA GLY A 84 6.98 -29.12 -13.21
C GLY A 84 6.85 -27.62 -12.99
N GLY A 85 7.23 -26.81 -13.98
CA GLY A 85 7.02 -25.37 -13.96
C GLY A 85 5.56 -25.06 -13.65
N THR A 86 5.30 -24.00 -12.88
CA THR A 86 3.97 -23.42 -12.79
C THR A 86 3.62 -22.82 -14.15
N PRO A 87 2.56 -23.28 -14.83
CA PRO A 87 2.10 -22.65 -16.05
C PRO A 87 1.91 -21.15 -15.84
N GLU A 88 2.38 -20.36 -16.80
CA GLU A 88 2.11 -18.93 -16.86
C GLU A 88 0.59 -18.71 -16.91
N GLY A 89 0.11 -17.67 -16.21
CA GLY A 89 -1.31 -17.33 -16.18
C GLY A 89 -2.16 -18.04 -15.10
N LEU A 90 -1.61 -18.92 -14.26
CA LEU A 90 -2.36 -19.42 -13.10
C LEU A 90 -2.71 -18.30 -12.11
N ILE A 91 -3.96 -18.27 -11.66
CA ILE A 91 -4.43 -17.38 -10.58
C ILE A 91 -3.79 -17.77 -9.23
N LEU A 92 -3.81 -16.85 -8.25
CA LEU A 92 -3.08 -16.98 -6.98
C LEU A 92 -3.48 -18.24 -6.23
N HIS A 93 -4.77 -18.56 -6.18
CA HIS A 93 -5.27 -19.73 -5.47
C HIS A 93 -4.67 -21.04 -5.98
N HIS A 94 -4.58 -21.22 -7.30
CA HIS A 94 -4.03 -22.42 -7.92
C HIS A 94 -2.51 -22.54 -7.70
N LYS A 95 -1.79 -21.42 -7.79
CA LYS A 95 -0.35 -21.37 -7.49
C LYS A 95 -0.08 -21.79 -6.04
N PHE A 96 -0.81 -21.22 -5.08
CA PHE A 96 -0.72 -21.59 -3.67
C PHE A 96 -1.01 -23.08 -3.45
N LYS A 97 -2.12 -23.62 -3.99
CA LYS A 97 -2.50 -25.02 -3.76
C LYS A 97 -1.40 -26.00 -4.21
N ARG A 98 -0.80 -25.74 -5.37
CA ARG A 98 0.31 -26.56 -5.91
C ARG A 98 1.55 -26.44 -5.03
N HIS A 99 1.97 -25.22 -4.71
CA HIS A 99 3.17 -24.97 -3.90
C HIS A 99 3.02 -25.51 -2.48
N ASN A 100 1.86 -25.35 -1.84
CA ASN A 100 1.60 -25.82 -0.48
C ASN A 100 1.63 -27.36 -0.36
N LYS A 101 1.24 -28.11 -1.40
CA LYS A 101 1.37 -29.59 -1.41
C LYS A 101 2.83 -30.02 -1.33
N VAL A 102 3.68 -29.32 -2.08
CA VAL A 102 5.13 -29.50 -2.11
C VAL A 102 5.75 -29.11 -0.77
N LEU A 103 5.46 -27.91 -0.29
CA LEU A 103 5.98 -27.35 0.95
C LEU A 103 5.66 -28.23 2.15
N ARG A 104 4.43 -28.77 2.24
CA ARG A 104 4.06 -29.71 3.32
C ARG A 104 4.96 -30.94 3.36
N ARG A 105 5.33 -31.48 2.20
CA ARG A 105 6.18 -32.68 2.12
C ARG A 105 7.62 -32.37 2.48
N THR A 106 8.19 -31.28 1.94
CA THR A 106 9.58 -30.89 2.21
C THR A 106 9.78 -30.48 3.67
N SER A 107 8.76 -29.87 4.30
CA SER A 107 8.82 -29.45 5.70
C SER A 107 9.04 -30.61 6.68
N MET A 108 8.61 -31.83 6.34
CA MET A 108 8.81 -33.03 7.17
C MET A 108 10.29 -33.38 7.35
N SER A 109 11.16 -32.92 6.45
CA SER A 109 12.61 -33.11 6.52
C SER A 109 13.32 -31.98 7.26
N THR A 110 12.59 -31.09 7.94
CA THR A 110 13.15 -29.94 8.66
C THR A 110 12.73 -29.96 10.12
N ALA A 111 13.40 -29.15 10.96
CA ALA A 111 13.01 -28.96 12.35
C ALA A 111 11.69 -28.18 12.54
N TRP A 112 11.17 -27.55 11.47
CA TRP A 112 10.02 -26.66 11.56
C TRP A 112 8.78 -27.25 10.88
N PRO A 113 7.59 -27.15 11.49
CA PRO A 113 6.35 -27.64 10.89
C PRO A 113 5.97 -26.82 9.65
N ALA A 114 5.17 -27.40 8.77
CA ALA A 114 4.80 -26.79 7.48
C ALA A 114 4.14 -25.41 7.59
N TRP A 115 3.47 -25.10 8.71
CA TRP A 115 2.88 -23.77 8.90
C TRP A 115 3.94 -22.68 9.07
N VAL A 116 5.11 -22.98 9.65
CA VAL A 116 6.23 -22.02 9.79
C VAL A 116 6.77 -21.67 8.41
N HIS A 117 7.05 -22.68 7.58
CA HIS A 117 7.49 -22.48 6.19
C HIS A 117 6.48 -21.67 5.38
N ARG A 118 5.19 -21.95 5.56
CA ARG A 118 4.10 -21.21 4.90
C ARG A 118 4.12 -19.71 5.23
N MET A 119 4.55 -19.31 6.43
CA MET A 119 4.66 -17.88 6.79
C MET A 119 5.68 -17.10 5.95
N TYR A 120 6.54 -17.79 5.19
CA TYR A 120 7.55 -17.23 4.30
C TYR A 120 7.30 -17.59 2.82
N ASP A 121 6.28 -18.40 2.51
CA ASP A 121 5.92 -18.75 1.13
C ASP A 121 5.31 -17.54 0.42
N VAL A 122 5.91 -17.14 -0.70
CA VAL A 122 5.47 -16.01 -1.52
C VAL A 122 4.05 -16.24 -2.03
N ASN A 123 3.69 -17.46 -2.44
CA ASN A 123 2.38 -17.75 -3.01
C ASN A 123 1.28 -17.60 -1.95
N PHE A 124 1.51 -18.15 -0.75
CA PHE A 124 0.63 -17.95 0.40
C PHE A 124 0.50 -16.48 0.77
N LEU A 125 1.62 -15.75 0.90
CA LEU A 125 1.60 -14.35 1.32
C LEU A 125 0.83 -13.48 0.32
N LYS A 126 1.07 -13.65 -0.98
CA LYS A 126 0.33 -12.92 -2.03
C LYS A 126 -1.16 -13.23 -2.00
N LEU A 127 -1.54 -14.51 -1.88
CA LEU A 127 -2.94 -14.91 -1.79
C LEU A 127 -3.61 -14.32 -0.54
N ALA A 128 -2.97 -14.45 0.63
CA ALA A 128 -3.49 -13.93 1.88
C ALA A 128 -3.69 -12.40 1.82
N ILE A 129 -2.70 -11.66 1.32
CA ILE A 129 -2.78 -10.21 1.14
C ILE A 129 -3.91 -9.83 0.18
N PHE A 130 -4.02 -10.53 -0.96
CA PHE A 130 -5.10 -10.29 -1.91
C PHE A 130 -6.47 -10.51 -1.29
N THR A 131 -6.65 -11.55 -0.48
CA THR A 131 -7.89 -11.80 0.25
C THR A 131 -8.24 -10.64 1.18
N GLU A 132 -7.29 -10.15 1.98
CA GLU A 132 -7.52 -8.99 2.86
C GLU A 132 -7.86 -7.72 2.06
N LEU A 133 -7.16 -7.46 0.96
CA LEU A 133 -7.41 -6.28 0.12
C LEU A 133 -8.79 -6.31 -0.55
N ARG A 134 -9.30 -7.49 -0.89
CA ARG A 134 -10.63 -7.63 -1.49
C ARG A 134 -11.75 -7.24 -0.52
N GLU A 135 -11.51 -7.31 0.79
CA GLU A 135 -12.44 -6.76 1.78
C GLU A 135 -12.49 -5.23 1.75
N TRP A 136 -11.40 -4.58 1.31
CA TRP A 136 -11.32 -3.13 1.15
C TRP A 136 -11.89 -2.69 -0.19
N ASN A 137 -11.66 -3.46 -1.25
CA ASN A 137 -12.17 -3.16 -2.57
C ASN A 137 -12.61 -4.44 -3.29
N GLN A 138 -13.92 -4.66 -3.33
CA GLN A 138 -14.52 -5.86 -3.91
C GLN A 138 -14.26 -5.99 -5.43
N GLU A 139 -13.91 -4.89 -6.11
CA GLU A 139 -13.65 -4.85 -7.56
C GLU A 139 -12.25 -5.33 -7.93
N LEU A 140 -11.37 -5.58 -6.95
CA LEU A 140 -10.02 -6.12 -7.17
C LEU A 140 -10.08 -7.48 -7.84
N LYS A 141 -9.32 -7.64 -8.93
CA LYS A 141 -9.20 -8.90 -9.67
C LYS A 141 -7.81 -9.51 -9.48
N GLU A 142 -7.75 -10.83 -9.36
CA GLU A 142 -6.47 -11.55 -9.28
C GLU A 142 -5.58 -11.32 -10.49
N SER A 143 -6.17 -11.03 -11.66
CA SER A 143 -5.43 -10.73 -12.90
C SER A 143 -4.61 -9.43 -12.84
N GLN A 144 -4.89 -8.55 -11.88
CA GLN A 144 -4.12 -7.32 -11.67
C GLN A 144 -2.86 -7.55 -10.81
N CYS A 145 -2.74 -8.73 -10.19
CA CYS A 145 -1.64 -9.04 -9.30
C CYS A 145 -0.40 -9.43 -10.12
N SER A 146 0.70 -8.68 -9.99
CA SER A 146 1.98 -9.07 -10.60
C SER A 146 2.40 -10.47 -10.16
N ASN A 147 3.07 -11.21 -11.06
CA ASN A 147 3.70 -12.49 -10.73
C ASN A 147 4.90 -12.30 -9.81
N GLU A 148 5.62 -11.20 -9.96
CA GLU A 148 6.82 -10.89 -9.18
C GLU A 148 6.47 -10.41 -7.77
N ALA A 149 7.14 -10.99 -6.77
CA ALA A 149 6.88 -10.68 -5.36
C ALA A 149 7.20 -9.21 -5.03
N THR A 150 8.29 -8.69 -5.62
CA THR A 150 8.76 -7.31 -5.46
C THR A 150 7.71 -6.33 -5.96
N GLU A 151 7.29 -6.46 -7.22
CA GLU A 151 6.28 -5.59 -7.84
C GLU A 151 4.95 -5.66 -7.10
N PHE A 152 4.48 -6.87 -6.78
CA PHE A 152 3.24 -7.05 -6.03
C PHE A 152 3.32 -6.34 -4.66
N SER A 153 4.44 -6.47 -3.94
CA SER A 153 4.60 -5.83 -2.64
C SER A 153 4.53 -4.29 -2.71
N PHE A 154 5.14 -3.67 -3.72
CA PHE A 154 5.07 -2.21 -3.90
C PHE A 154 3.73 -1.73 -4.41
N TRP A 155 3.10 -2.48 -5.33
CA TRP A 155 1.75 -2.20 -5.77
C TRP A 155 0.74 -2.19 -4.61
N VAL A 156 0.84 -3.14 -3.67
CA VAL A 156 -0.02 -3.13 -2.49
C VAL A 156 0.24 -1.90 -1.62
N ILE A 157 1.52 -1.51 -1.41
CA ILE A 157 1.87 -0.32 -0.62
C ILE A 157 1.22 0.96 -1.15
N THR A 158 1.05 1.10 -2.47
CA THR A 158 0.39 2.29 -3.04
C THR A 158 -1.09 2.36 -2.73
N MET A 159 -1.71 1.29 -2.25
CA MET A 159 -3.13 1.24 -1.88
C MET A 159 -3.37 1.43 -0.37
N LEU A 160 -2.32 1.43 0.45
CA LEU A 160 -2.42 1.44 1.91
C LEU A 160 -2.21 2.85 2.50
N PRO A 161 -3.08 3.31 3.42
CA PRO A 161 -2.93 4.60 4.09
C PRO A 161 -1.90 4.54 5.23
N ILE A 162 -0.71 3.97 5.00
CA ILE A 162 0.35 3.83 6.01
C ILE A 162 1.22 5.10 6.11
N ARG A 163 1.78 5.35 7.30
CA ARG A 163 2.61 6.53 7.60
C ARG A 163 3.94 6.51 6.84
N ASP A 164 4.53 7.68 6.62
CA ASP A 164 5.81 7.85 5.91
C ASP A 164 6.93 7.00 6.52
N GLN A 165 7.00 6.96 7.85
CA GLN A 165 7.98 6.17 8.58
C GLN A 165 7.90 4.69 8.20
N THR A 166 6.70 4.13 8.16
CA THR A 166 6.46 2.73 7.76
C THR A 166 6.78 2.50 6.28
N ARG A 167 6.49 3.47 5.40
CA ARG A 167 6.85 3.38 3.97
C ARG A 167 8.36 3.41 3.77
N LEU A 168 9.09 4.25 4.51
CA LEU A 168 10.55 4.30 4.48
C LEU A 168 11.17 2.99 5.00
N GLU A 169 10.60 2.39 6.05
CA GLU A 169 11.01 1.07 6.53
C GLU A 169 10.79 -0.02 5.46
N MET A 170 9.64 -0.02 4.79
CA MET A 170 9.35 -0.96 3.70
C MET A 170 10.24 -0.75 2.47
N LEU A 171 10.59 0.50 2.15
CA LEU A 171 11.55 0.84 1.10
C LEU A 171 12.97 0.35 1.41
N ARG A 172 13.33 0.26 2.69
CA ARG A 172 14.63 -0.26 3.12
C ARG A 172 14.73 -1.79 3.01
N LEU A 173 13.62 -2.52 3.14
CA LEU A 173 13.65 -3.98 3.08
C LEU A 173 14.17 -4.46 1.72
N GLU A 174 15.18 -5.33 1.74
CA GLU A 174 15.76 -5.96 0.54
C GLU A 174 15.13 -7.33 0.25
N SER A 175 14.09 -7.71 0.98
CA SER A 175 13.37 -8.97 0.75
C SER A 175 11.89 -8.69 0.55
N ALA A 176 11.38 -9.03 -0.64
CA ALA A 176 9.95 -9.00 -0.92
C ALA A 176 9.17 -9.83 0.12
N VAL A 177 9.67 -10.98 0.55
CA VAL A 177 9.02 -11.83 1.57
C VAL A 177 8.85 -11.07 2.89
N GLN A 178 9.89 -10.40 3.37
CA GLN A 178 9.80 -9.59 4.59
C GLN A 178 8.78 -8.45 4.42
N ARG A 179 8.80 -7.78 3.27
CA ARG A 179 7.87 -6.70 2.93
C ARG A 179 6.41 -7.19 2.90
N LEU A 180 6.15 -8.34 2.26
CA LEU A 180 4.84 -8.98 2.20
C LEU A 180 4.34 -9.40 3.59
N ARG A 181 5.20 -9.98 4.44
CA ARG A 181 4.82 -10.32 5.82
C ARG A 181 4.43 -9.09 6.62
N MET A 182 5.18 -7.99 6.47
CA MET A 182 4.88 -6.72 7.12
C MET A 182 3.55 -6.14 6.64
N ILE A 183 3.31 -6.16 5.32
CA ILE A 183 2.04 -5.75 4.69
C ILE A 183 0.87 -6.57 5.25
N LEU A 184 0.98 -7.90 5.26
CA LEU A 184 -0.08 -8.79 5.75
C LEU A 184 -0.40 -8.54 7.23
N ASN A 185 0.63 -8.32 8.06
CA ASN A 185 0.43 -7.98 9.47
C ASN A 185 -0.32 -6.66 9.65
N ILE A 186 0.00 -5.63 8.84
CA ILE A 186 -0.70 -4.34 8.88
C ILE A 186 -2.17 -4.53 8.47
N LEU A 187 -2.43 -5.22 7.36
CA LEU A 187 -3.77 -5.45 6.84
C LEU A 187 -4.68 -6.15 7.85
N ARG A 188 -4.15 -7.16 8.56
CA ARG A 188 -4.92 -7.93 9.53
C ARG A 188 -5.16 -7.21 10.84
N LYS A 189 -4.16 -6.50 11.35
CA LYS A 189 -4.26 -5.84 12.67
C LYS A 189 -4.94 -4.49 12.60
N ARG A 190 -4.79 -3.75 11.49
CA ARG A 190 -5.15 -2.34 11.43
C ARG A 190 -6.32 -2.11 10.47
N THR A 191 -7.52 -2.28 11.01
CA THR A 191 -8.76 -2.32 10.23
C THR A 191 -9.54 -0.99 10.29
N ALA A 192 -9.18 -0.13 11.24
CA ALA A 192 -9.72 1.21 11.41
C ALA A 192 -8.76 2.26 10.83
N ILE A 193 -9.34 3.35 10.35
CA ILE A 193 -8.62 4.51 9.83
C ILE A 193 -8.96 5.69 10.73
N THR A 194 -7.94 6.29 11.33
CA THR A 194 -8.06 7.39 12.30
C THR A 194 -7.36 8.66 11.81
N CYS A 195 -7.66 9.78 12.45
CA CYS A 195 -6.95 11.04 12.25
C CYS A 195 -5.51 10.93 12.75
N SER A 196 -4.52 11.33 11.95
CA SER A 196 -3.11 11.27 12.37
C SER A 196 -2.74 12.27 13.48
N GLY A 197 -3.55 13.32 13.69
CA GLY A 197 -3.32 14.35 14.71
C GLY A 197 -3.89 14.02 16.09
N CYS A 198 -5.08 13.40 16.17
CA CYS A 198 -5.76 13.12 17.44
C CYS A 198 -6.24 11.67 17.62
N SER A 199 -6.00 10.79 16.64
CA SER A 199 -6.45 9.39 16.65
C SER A 199 -7.97 9.17 16.65
N ALA A 200 -8.78 10.22 16.46
CA ALA A 200 -10.23 10.06 16.31
C ALA A 200 -10.58 9.17 15.11
N LEU A 201 -11.58 8.30 15.26
CA LEU A 201 -12.05 7.38 14.20
C LEU A 201 -12.61 8.15 13.01
N VAL A 202 -12.10 7.86 11.82
CA VAL A 202 -12.50 8.49 10.56
C VAL A 202 -13.27 7.53 9.66
N ALA A 203 -12.81 6.30 9.48
CA ALA A 203 -13.46 5.32 8.61
C ALA A 203 -13.05 3.88 8.94
N ASN A 204 -13.77 2.91 8.39
CA ASN A 204 -13.37 1.51 8.40
C ASN A 204 -12.86 1.07 7.02
N ARG A 205 -12.09 -0.02 6.97
CA ARG A 205 -11.62 -0.60 5.69
C ARG A 205 -12.72 -0.87 4.66
N LYS A 206 -13.91 -1.28 5.11
CA LYS A 206 -15.07 -1.58 4.25
C LYS A 206 -15.62 -0.35 3.52
N ASP A 207 -15.29 0.84 3.99
CA ASP A 207 -15.73 2.09 3.39
C ASP A 207 -14.76 2.54 2.28
N VAL A 208 -13.60 1.90 2.15
CA VAL A 208 -12.63 2.17 1.07
C VAL A 208 -13.19 1.67 -0.26
N PHE A 209 -12.85 2.36 -1.35
CA PHE A 209 -13.14 1.90 -2.71
C PHE A 209 -12.15 2.52 -3.71
N SER A 210 -12.19 2.07 -4.96
CA SER A 210 -11.33 2.63 -6.03
C SER A 210 -12.12 3.55 -6.95
N MET A 211 -11.81 4.85 -6.91
CA MET A 211 -12.32 5.81 -7.91
C MET A 211 -11.42 5.86 -9.16
N SER A 212 -10.17 5.41 -9.04
CA SER A 212 -9.15 5.42 -10.10
C SER A 212 -8.74 4.00 -10.48
N LYS A 213 -8.24 3.83 -11.72
CA LYS A 213 -7.61 2.58 -12.17
C LYS A 213 -6.36 2.22 -11.36
N SER A 214 -5.72 3.21 -10.74
CA SER A 214 -4.54 3.02 -9.88
C SER A 214 -4.87 2.36 -8.54
N GLY A 215 -6.15 2.20 -8.21
CA GLY A 215 -6.61 1.57 -6.98
C GLY A 215 -7.34 2.53 -6.05
N THR A 216 -7.30 2.20 -4.76
CA THR A 216 -7.99 2.91 -3.68
C THR A 216 -7.38 4.25 -3.33
N MET A 217 -6.11 4.46 -3.72
CA MET A 217 -5.36 5.67 -3.44
C MET A 217 -4.51 6.06 -4.66
N ALA A 218 -4.43 7.36 -4.94
CA ALA A 218 -3.60 7.91 -6.00
C ALA A 218 -3.04 9.28 -5.60
N ALA A 219 -1.93 9.68 -6.22
CA ALA A 219 -1.31 10.99 -5.98
C ALA A 219 -1.88 12.04 -6.94
N TYR A 220 -2.32 13.17 -6.39
CA TYR A 220 -2.84 14.30 -7.13
C TYR A 220 -2.14 15.59 -6.70
N VAL A 221 -2.03 16.55 -7.62
CA VAL A 221 -1.35 17.83 -7.36
C VAL A 221 -2.41 18.92 -7.28
N ASN A 222 -2.38 19.74 -6.24
CA ASN A 222 -3.24 20.91 -6.14
C ASN A 222 -2.65 22.11 -6.91
N PRO A 223 -3.41 23.21 -7.12
CA PRO A 223 -2.90 24.39 -7.83
C PRO A 223 -1.65 25.02 -7.21
N GLY A 224 -1.42 24.83 -5.91
CA GLY A 224 -0.21 25.28 -5.21
C GLY A 224 0.99 24.36 -5.37
N GLY A 225 0.93 23.32 -6.22
CA GLY A 225 2.01 22.36 -6.45
C GLY A 225 2.17 21.30 -5.34
N VAL A 226 1.25 21.23 -4.37
CA VAL A 226 1.31 20.26 -3.28
C VAL A 226 0.73 18.92 -3.73
N VAL A 227 1.50 17.85 -3.54
CA VAL A 227 1.10 16.48 -3.83
C VAL A 227 0.30 15.90 -2.66
N HIS A 228 -0.89 15.39 -2.94
CA HIS A 228 -1.74 14.67 -2.01
C HIS A 228 -1.97 13.24 -2.50
N GLU A 229 -1.48 12.26 -1.75
CA GLU A 229 -1.92 10.87 -1.88
C GLU A 229 -3.32 10.76 -1.28
N THR A 230 -4.33 10.58 -2.12
CA THR A 230 -5.74 10.70 -1.75
C THR A 230 -6.41 9.33 -1.76
N LEU A 231 -6.83 8.85 -0.59
CA LEU A 231 -7.60 7.62 -0.39
C LEU A 231 -9.09 7.90 -0.60
N THR A 232 -9.75 7.08 -1.42
CA THR A 232 -11.19 7.25 -1.70
C THR A 232 -12.08 6.38 -0.80
N LEU A 233 -13.08 7.02 -0.18
CA LEU A 233 -13.96 6.45 0.83
C LEU A 233 -15.43 6.76 0.53
N TYR A 234 -16.31 5.75 0.67
CA TYR A 234 -17.76 5.91 0.58
C TYR A 234 -18.37 6.54 1.83
N LYS A 235 -17.76 6.38 3.00
CA LYS A 235 -18.29 6.89 4.27
C LYS A 235 -17.14 7.33 5.17
N VAL A 236 -17.40 8.38 5.95
CA VAL A 236 -16.49 8.94 6.96
C VAL A 236 -17.29 9.33 8.21
N LYS A 237 -16.61 9.38 9.36
CA LYS A 237 -17.09 9.84 10.66
C LYS A 237 -16.18 10.96 11.17
N GLY A 238 -16.68 11.80 12.08
CA GLY A 238 -15.86 12.77 12.81
C GLY A 238 -15.22 13.87 11.94
N LEU A 239 -15.84 14.22 10.81
CA LEU A 239 -15.36 15.30 9.92
C LEU A 239 -16.35 16.46 9.86
N THR A 240 -15.81 17.68 9.82
CA THR A 240 -16.56 18.92 9.53
C THR A 240 -16.10 19.51 8.19
N TYR A 241 -16.91 20.41 7.61
CA TYR A 241 -16.70 20.93 6.25
C TYR A 241 -16.50 22.44 6.26
N VAL A 242 -15.56 22.92 5.46
CA VAL A 242 -15.17 24.33 5.41
C VAL A 242 -15.38 24.87 4.00
N GLY A 243 -16.03 26.03 3.92
CA GLY A 243 -16.25 26.75 2.67
C GLY A 243 -17.41 26.22 1.82
N ARG A 244 -17.55 26.77 0.61
CA ARG A 244 -18.55 26.35 -0.38
C ARG A 244 -17.98 25.25 -1.27
N SER A 245 -18.87 24.45 -1.84
CA SER A 245 -18.50 23.45 -2.83
C SER A 245 -18.10 24.12 -4.15
N THR A 246 -17.03 23.66 -4.80
CA THR A 246 -16.55 24.16 -6.10
C THR A 246 -16.06 23.03 -7.00
N THR A 247 -16.16 23.21 -8.32
CA THR A 247 -15.61 22.28 -9.32
C THR A 247 -14.21 22.68 -9.80
N GLU A 248 -13.72 23.82 -9.35
CA GLU A 248 -12.45 24.39 -9.76
C GLU A 248 -11.30 23.44 -9.44
N HIS A 249 -10.45 23.13 -10.43
CA HIS A 249 -9.33 22.19 -10.31
C HIS A 249 -9.68 20.81 -9.69
N SER A 250 -10.92 20.35 -9.84
CA SER A 250 -11.33 19.05 -9.30
C SER A 250 -10.55 17.90 -9.94
N TRP A 251 -9.97 17.02 -9.10
CA TRP A 251 -9.28 15.81 -9.55
C TRP A 251 -10.21 14.72 -10.10
N PHE A 252 -11.51 14.84 -9.81
CA PHE A 252 -12.53 13.91 -10.27
C PHE A 252 -13.52 14.68 -11.15
N PRO A 253 -13.34 14.64 -12.49
CA PRO A 253 -14.25 15.33 -13.41
C PRO A 253 -15.72 14.96 -13.16
N GLY A 254 -16.59 15.96 -13.13
CA GLY A 254 -18.01 15.78 -12.77
C GLY A 254 -18.31 15.83 -11.27
N TYR A 255 -17.32 16.12 -10.43
CA TYR A 255 -17.51 16.27 -8.98
C TYR A 255 -17.06 17.65 -8.50
N ALA A 256 -17.89 18.26 -7.66
CA ALA A 256 -17.53 19.44 -6.88
C ALA A 256 -16.98 19.00 -5.52
N TRP A 257 -15.95 19.69 -5.03
CA TRP A 257 -15.28 19.36 -3.77
C TRP A 257 -15.52 20.42 -2.70
N THR A 258 -15.47 20.00 -1.43
CA THR A 258 -15.51 20.85 -0.24
C THR A 258 -14.47 20.37 0.74
N ILE A 259 -13.69 21.29 1.33
CA ILE A 259 -12.64 20.95 2.29
C ILE A 259 -13.27 20.23 3.49
N CYS A 260 -12.65 19.15 3.96
CA CYS A 260 -12.99 18.51 5.21
C CYS A 260 -11.82 18.55 6.20
N GLN A 261 -12.16 18.73 7.47
CA GLN A 261 -11.23 18.76 8.60
C GLN A 261 -11.74 17.86 9.72
N CYS A 262 -10.84 17.41 10.59
CA CYS A 262 -11.22 16.64 11.76
C CYS A 262 -12.12 17.48 12.68
N ALA A 263 -13.20 16.90 13.19
CA ALA A 263 -14.10 17.57 14.13
C ALA A 263 -13.41 17.87 15.47
N GLU A 264 -12.47 17.02 15.90
CA GLU A 264 -11.80 17.12 17.20
C GLU A 264 -10.60 18.07 17.20
N CYS A 265 -9.69 17.94 16.21
CA CYS A 265 -8.43 18.70 16.19
C CYS A 265 -8.33 19.72 15.06
N HIS A 266 -9.36 19.83 14.21
CA HIS A 266 -9.42 20.76 13.06
C HIS A 266 -8.30 20.58 12.03
N GLN A 267 -7.52 19.50 12.09
CA GLN A 267 -6.54 19.17 11.06
C GLN A 267 -7.26 18.96 9.72
N HIS A 268 -6.71 19.53 8.65
CA HIS A 268 -7.18 19.27 7.29
C HIS A 268 -7.08 17.78 6.96
N MET A 269 -8.20 17.16 6.58
CA MET A 269 -8.28 15.72 6.31
C MET A 269 -8.34 15.39 4.81
N GLY A 270 -8.81 16.33 3.99
CA GLY A 270 -9.00 16.15 2.55
C GLY A 270 -10.26 16.84 2.07
N TRP A 271 -11.03 16.17 1.21
CA TRP A 271 -12.18 16.75 0.55
C TRP A 271 -13.38 15.79 0.46
N LYS A 272 -14.57 16.36 0.56
CA LYS A 272 -15.84 15.72 0.20
C LYS A 272 -16.15 16.02 -1.25
N PHE A 273 -16.42 15.00 -2.06
CA PHE A 273 -16.77 15.11 -3.48
C PHE A 273 -18.24 14.79 -3.70
N LYS A 274 -18.98 15.72 -4.30
CA LYS A 274 -20.40 15.58 -4.66
C LYS A 274 -20.55 15.64 -6.17
N ALA A 275 -21.28 14.67 -6.73
CA ALA A 275 -21.57 14.64 -8.16
C ALA A 275 -22.32 15.91 -8.59
N THR A 276 -21.97 16.45 -9.75
CA THR A 276 -22.66 17.60 -10.36
C THR A 276 -23.82 17.19 -11.27
N LYS A 277 -23.96 15.89 -11.54
CA LYS A 277 -24.98 15.31 -12.41
C LYS A 277 -25.61 14.05 -11.83
N ASP A 278 -26.85 13.77 -12.24
CA ASP A 278 -27.68 12.67 -11.73
C ASP A 278 -27.37 11.29 -12.34
N ASP A 279 -26.53 11.21 -13.37
CA ASP A 279 -26.04 9.96 -13.97
C ASP A 279 -24.76 9.42 -13.30
N LEU A 280 -24.01 10.26 -12.59
CA LEU A 280 -22.72 9.88 -12.00
C LEU A 280 -22.87 9.00 -10.75
N THR A 281 -22.07 7.94 -10.67
CA THR A 281 -21.94 7.09 -9.49
C THR A 281 -20.48 7.03 -9.03
N PRO A 282 -20.21 7.11 -7.71
CA PRO A 282 -21.16 7.38 -6.62
C PRO A 282 -21.67 8.84 -6.60
N LYS A 283 -22.82 9.11 -5.96
CA LYS A 283 -23.32 10.50 -5.83
C LYS A 283 -22.47 11.35 -4.89
N LEU A 284 -21.81 10.70 -3.95
CA LEU A 284 -21.03 11.32 -2.90
C LEU A 284 -19.92 10.37 -2.47
N PHE A 285 -18.73 10.92 -2.26
CA PHE A 285 -17.61 10.21 -1.65
C PHE A 285 -16.63 11.20 -1.00
N TRP A 286 -15.58 10.69 -0.37
CA TRP A 286 -14.51 11.48 0.22
C TRP A 286 -13.16 11.05 -0.34
N GLY A 287 -12.30 12.04 -0.62
CA GLY A 287 -10.90 11.83 -0.89
C GLY A 287 -10.08 12.38 0.26
N LEU A 288 -9.54 11.52 1.11
CA LEU A 288 -8.77 11.92 2.29
C LEU A 288 -7.27 11.79 2.05
N THR A 289 -6.49 12.79 2.46
CA THR A 289 -5.04 12.80 2.24
C THR A 289 -4.33 11.87 3.21
N ARG A 290 -3.49 10.96 2.71
CA ARG A 290 -2.79 9.93 3.49
C ARG A 290 -2.01 10.49 4.66
N SER A 291 -1.39 11.67 4.50
CA SER A 291 -0.62 12.32 5.57
C SER A 291 -1.47 12.63 6.81
N SER A 292 -2.80 12.73 6.63
CA SER A 292 -3.75 12.99 7.71
C SER A 292 -4.44 11.74 8.25
N LEU A 293 -4.10 10.56 7.73
CA LEU A 293 -4.66 9.27 8.13
C LEU A 293 -3.64 8.42 8.87
N MET A 294 -4.15 7.58 9.77
CA MET A 294 -3.38 6.56 10.45
C MET A 294 -4.18 5.25 10.53
N PRO A 295 -3.62 4.12 10.08
CA PRO A 295 -4.23 2.83 10.32
C PRO A 295 -4.06 2.49 11.80
N SER A 296 -5.15 2.14 12.47
CA SER A 296 -5.18 1.74 13.87
C SER A 296 -5.80 0.36 14.01
N GLU A 297 -5.47 -0.30 15.12
CA GLU A 297 -6.27 -1.45 15.57
C GLU A 297 -7.70 -0.94 15.85
N PRO A 298 -8.73 -1.77 15.62
CA PRO A 298 -10.09 -1.41 16.00
C PRO A 298 -10.15 -1.16 17.51
N ASP A 299 -10.89 -0.15 17.95
CA ASP A 299 -11.08 0.10 19.39
C ASP A 299 -11.67 -1.15 20.05
N ALA A 300 -11.03 -1.63 21.12
CA ALA A 300 -11.48 -2.79 21.89
C ALA A 300 -12.88 -2.60 22.52
N HIS A 301 -13.44 -1.39 22.47
CA HIS A 301 -14.73 -1.04 23.07
C HIS A 301 -15.95 -1.24 22.15
N GLU A 302 -15.78 -1.60 20.87
CA GLU A 302 -16.91 -2.02 20.01
C GLU A 302 -17.07 -3.55 19.91
N GLY A 303 -16.20 -4.33 20.58
CA GLY A 303 -16.35 -5.78 20.71
C GLY A 303 -16.93 -6.14 22.07
N GLY A 304 -18.22 -6.46 22.12
CA GLY A 304 -18.78 -7.18 23.26
C GLY A 304 -17.97 -8.46 23.52
N ASP A 305 -17.76 -8.77 24.80
CA ASP A 305 -17.18 -10.00 25.34
C ASP A 305 -17.32 -11.17 24.36
N ASN A 306 -16.21 -11.56 23.74
CA ASN A 306 -16.00 -12.86 23.11
C ASN A 306 -14.50 -13.07 22.92
N ASP A 307 -13.89 -13.72 23.90
CA ASP A 307 -12.76 -14.65 23.81
C ASP A 307 -11.64 -14.33 22.81
N ILE A 308 -10.59 -13.68 23.31
CA ILE A 308 -9.28 -13.50 22.62
C ILE A 308 -8.45 -14.82 22.57
N GLU A 309 -9.08 -15.99 22.75
CA GLU A 309 -8.35 -17.29 22.79
C GLU A 309 -8.53 -18.22 21.57
N SER A 310 -9.07 -17.75 20.43
CA SER A 310 -9.36 -18.66 19.29
C SER A 310 -8.58 -18.47 17.97
N HIS A 311 -7.65 -17.51 17.85
CA HIS A 311 -6.96 -17.27 16.56
C HIS A 311 -5.75 -18.17 16.23
N PHE A 312 -5.57 -19.27 16.96
CA PHE A 312 -4.70 -20.39 16.54
C PHE A 312 -5.47 -21.71 16.46
N HIS A 313 -6.63 -21.72 15.79
CA HIS A 313 -7.21 -23.00 15.39
C HIS A 313 -6.40 -23.66 14.27
N ARG A 314 -5.84 -24.82 14.64
CA ARG A 314 -5.28 -25.85 13.74
C ARG A 314 -6.20 -26.02 12.53
N PRO A 315 -5.69 -26.06 11.29
CA PRO A 315 -6.45 -26.64 10.20
C PRO A 315 -6.71 -28.10 10.57
N SER A 316 -7.98 -28.48 10.61
CA SER A 316 -8.43 -29.87 10.69
C SER A 316 -7.73 -30.73 9.63
N LEU A 317 -7.43 -31.97 10.04
CA LEU A 317 -6.62 -32.99 9.37
C LEU A 317 -6.88 -33.15 7.87
#